data_AF-A0A932M0Q5-F1
#
_entry.id   AF-A0A932M0Q5-F1
#
_cell.length_a   1.000
_cell.length_b   1.000
_cell.length_c   1.000
_cell.angle_alpha   90.00
_cell.angle_beta   90.00
_cell.angle_gamma   90.00
#
_symmetry.space_group_name_H-M   'P 1'
#
loop_
_entity.id
_entity.type
_entity.pdbx_description
1 polymer ?
#
loop_
_entity_poly.entity_id
_entity_poly.type
_entity_poly.pdbx_seq_one_letter_code
_entity_poly.pdbx_strand_id
1 'polypeptide(L)'
;MPHFGLQIPNFTYPGVPADRLFERLTDIAGAAEKSGFDSLWVMDHFYQISNVGLRTDPMLEAYTLLAGIAARTSRIRLGTLVTGVTYRNPALLAKIVTTLDVVS
;
A
#
# COMPACT_ATOMS: atom_id res chain seq x y z
N MET A 1 7.16 -23.58 -5.58
CA MET A 1 5.81 -23.40 -5.00
C MET A 1 5.22 -22.12 -5.59
N PRO A 2 3.90 -22.02 -5.82
CA PRO A 2 3.29 -20.78 -6.30
C PRO A 2 3.40 -19.67 -5.24
N HIS A 3 3.54 -18.42 -5.68
CA HIS A 3 3.50 -17.23 -4.82
C HIS A 3 2.17 -16.48 -5.03
N PHE A 4 1.56 -16.02 -3.94
CA PHE A 4 0.30 -15.31 -3.95
C PHE A 4 0.45 -13.90 -3.37
N GLY A 5 -0.01 -12.89 -4.10
CA GLY A 5 -0.02 -11.49 -3.68
C GLY A 5 -1.43 -10.96 -3.50
N LEU A 6 -1.65 -10.13 -2.47
CA LEU A 6 -2.90 -9.40 -2.25
C LEU A 6 -2.74 -7.95 -2.75
N GLN A 7 -3.61 -7.52 -3.67
CA GLN A 7 -3.68 -6.12 -4.06
C GLN A 7 -4.79 -5.39 -3.29
N ILE A 8 -4.49 -4.20 -2.79
CA ILE A 8 -5.46 -3.24 -2.23
C ILE A 8 -5.62 -2.09 -3.24
N PRO A 9 -6.59 -2.17 -4.17
CA PRO A 9 -6.84 -1.10 -5.14
C PRO A 9 -7.73 0.02 -4.57
N ASN A 10 -8.45 -0.22 -3.49
CA ASN A 10 -9.41 0.71 -2.93
C ASN A 10 -9.21 0.85 -1.41
N PHE A 11 -9.25 2.09 -0.93
CA PHE A 11 -9.11 2.45 0.49
C PHE A 11 -10.45 2.88 1.11
N THR A 12 -11.57 2.63 0.44
CA THR A 12 -12.92 2.89 0.94
C THR A 12 -13.53 1.60 1.48
N TYR A 13 -13.90 1.59 2.75
CA TYR A 13 -14.50 0.43 3.40
C TYR A 13 -15.79 0.84 4.13
N PRO A 14 -16.88 0.07 4.02
CA PRO A 14 -18.13 0.37 4.71
C PRO A 14 -17.92 0.51 6.23
N GLY A 15 -18.40 1.63 6.80
CA GLY A 15 -18.31 1.90 8.23
C GLY A 15 -16.91 2.26 8.76
N VAL A 16 -15.92 2.46 7.88
CA VAL A 16 -14.57 2.88 8.29
C VAL A 16 -14.38 4.38 8.02
N PRO A 17 -14.37 5.22 9.07
CA PRO A 17 -14.07 6.65 8.91
C PRO A 17 -12.59 6.88 8.59
N ALA A 18 -12.26 8.06 8.08
CA ALA A 18 -10.93 8.39 7.55
C ALA A 18 -9.80 8.29 8.60
N ASP A 19 -10.08 8.63 9.86
CA ASP A 19 -9.14 8.53 10.99
C ASP A 19 -8.84 7.08 11.40
N ARG A 20 -9.68 6.12 11.01
CA ARG A 20 -9.50 4.68 11.24
C ARG A 20 -8.97 3.93 10.01
N LEU A 21 -8.75 4.65 8.90
CA LEU A 21 -8.36 4.03 7.64
C LEU A 21 -7.00 3.33 7.71
N PHE A 22 -6.02 3.95 8.36
CA PHE A 22 -4.70 3.33 8.51
C PHE A 22 -4.78 2.02 9.29
N GLU A 23 -5.50 2.01 10.41
CA GLU A 23 -5.69 0.79 11.22
C GLU A 23 -6.34 -0.32 10.40
N ARG A 24 -7.38 0.02 9.62
CA ARG A 24 -8.04 -0.93 8.71
C ARG A 24 -7.06 -1.55 7.70
N LEU A 25 -6.18 -0.74 7.11
CA LEU A 25 -5.20 -1.22 6.13
C LEU A 25 -4.14 -2.10 6.78
N THR A 26 -3.70 -1.76 8.00
CA THR A 26 -2.76 -2.60 8.76
C THR A 26 -3.39 -3.91 9.22
N ASP A 27 -4.68 -3.93 9.56
CA ASP A 27 -5.42 -5.15 9.89
C ASP A 27 -5.49 -6.09 8.67
N ILE A 28 -5.77 -5.53 7.49
CA ILE A 28 -5.77 -6.30 6.23
C ILE A 28 -4.38 -6.88 5.95
N ALA A 29 -3.32 -6.07 6.10
CA ALA A 29 -1.95 -6.53 5.89
C ALA A 29 -1.55 -7.66 6.85
N GLY A 30 -1.86 -7.50 8.15
CA GLY A 30 -1.61 -8.54 9.16
C GLY A 30 -2.43 -9.80 8.91
N ALA A 31 -3.67 -9.67 8.45
CA ALA A 31 -4.50 -10.82 8.06
C ALA A 31 -3.94 -11.55 6.83
N ALA A 32 -3.46 -10.82 5.82
CA ALA A 32 -2.84 -11.38 4.62
C ALA A 32 -1.56 -12.18 4.99
N GLU A 33 -0.70 -11.60 5.82
CA GLU A 33 0.52 -12.27 6.29
C GLU A 33 0.21 -13.55 7.07
N LYS A 34 -0.77 -13.52 7.97
CA LYS A 34 -1.21 -14.70 8.74
C LYS A 34 -1.85 -15.78 7.87
N SER A 35 -2.43 -15.38 6.74
CA SER A 35 -3.06 -16.29 5.78
C SER A 35 -2.08 -16.88 4.76
N GLY A 36 -0.80 -16.49 4.82
CA GLY A 36 0.25 -17.05 3.96
C GLY A 36 0.43 -16.35 2.62
N PHE A 37 -0.08 -15.13 2.45
CA PHE A 37 0.26 -14.32 1.27
C PHE A 37 1.75 -13.93 1.31
N ASP A 38 2.42 -14.02 0.17
CA ASP A 38 3.83 -13.67 0.01
C ASP A 38 4.04 -12.16 -0.09
N SER A 39 3.03 -11.43 -0.58
CA SER A 39 3.15 -9.99 -0.83
C SER A 39 1.83 -9.23 -0.73
N LEU A 40 1.94 -7.93 -0.45
CA LEU A 40 0.84 -6.96 -0.45
C LEU A 40 1.21 -5.77 -1.33
N TRP A 41 0.25 -5.36 -2.15
CA TRP A 41 0.42 -4.34 -3.17
C TRP A 41 -0.60 -3.22 -3.01
N VAL A 42 -0.15 -1.96 -3.04
CA VAL A 42 -1.02 -0.78 -3.06
C VAL A 42 -0.89 -0.02 -4.37
N MET A 43 -1.86 0.84 -4.65
CA MET A 43 -1.77 1.78 -5.77
C MET A 43 -0.92 3.00 -5.41
N ASP A 44 -0.22 3.55 -6.39
CA ASP A 44 0.54 4.79 -6.29
C ASP A 44 -0.07 5.82 -7.24
N HIS A 45 -1.06 6.55 -6.77
CA HIS A 45 -1.77 7.60 -7.53
C HIS A 45 -1.99 8.83 -6.63
N PHE A 46 -2.10 10.02 -7.22
CA PHE A 46 -2.46 11.24 -6.48
C PHE A 46 -3.96 11.31 -6.14
N TYR A 47 -4.80 10.69 -6.95
CA TYR A 47 -6.24 10.63 -6.79
C TYR A 47 -6.73 9.25 -7.19
N GLN A 48 -7.93 8.88 -6.75
CA GLN A 48 -8.54 7.64 -7.18
C GLN A 48 -8.84 7.63 -8.69
N ILE A 49 -8.77 6.44 -9.28
CA ILE A 49 -9.05 6.19 -10.70
C ILE A 49 -10.52 5.79 -10.91
N SER A 50 -11.09 6.22 -12.03
CA SER A 50 -12.53 6.17 -12.29
C SER A 50 -13.14 4.77 -12.35
N ASN A 51 -12.36 3.73 -12.66
CA ASN A 51 -12.81 2.34 -12.65
C ASN A 51 -12.79 1.70 -11.25
N VAL A 52 -12.24 2.37 -10.24
CA VAL A 52 -12.17 1.88 -8.86
C VAL A 52 -13.05 2.70 -7.91
N GLY A 53 -13.10 4.03 -8.09
CA GLY A 53 -13.90 4.93 -7.24
C GLY A 53 -13.97 6.36 -7.77
N LEU A 54 -14.60 7.24 -7.00
CA LEU A 54 -14.68 8.66 -7.31
C LEU A 54 -13.33 9.33 -7.05
N ARG A 55 -12.99 10.37 -7.83
CA ARG A 55 -11.75 11.15 -7.64
C ARG A 55 -11.55 11.67 -6.21
N THR A 56 -12.65 11.88 -5.48
CA THR A 56 -12.68 12.37 -4.09
C THR A 56 -12.58 11.27 -3.04
N ASP A 57 -12.66 10.00 -3.44
CA ASP A 57 -12.48 8.88 -2.52
C ASP A 57 -11.03 8.82 -2.01
N PRO A 58 -10.80 8.24 -0.82
CA PRO A 58 -9.45 8.14 -0.26
C PRO A 58 -8.43 7.52 -1.22
N MET A 59 -7.31 8.22 -1.39
CA MET A 59 -6.12 7.75 -2.09
C MET A 59 -4.90 8.20 -1.27
N LEU A 60 -4.30 7.26 -0.54
CA LEU A 60 -3.12 7.52 0.31
C LEU A 60 -1.85 7.48 -0.53
N GLU A 61 -0.84 8.29 -0.15
CA GLU A 61 0.49 8.23 -0.77
C GLU A 61 1.14 6.87 -0.48
N ALA A 62 1.53 6.18 -1.54
CA ALA A 62 1.86 4.76 -1.49
C ALA A 62 3.04 4.44 -0.58
N TYR A 63 4.16 5.14 -0.70
CA TYR A 63 5.37 4.77 0.03
C TYR A 63 5.29 5.11 1.52
N THR A 64 4.60 6.19 1.87
CA THR A 64 4.29 6.56 3.25
C THR A 64 3.38 5.51 3.90
N LEU A 65 2.34 5.06 3.17
CA LEU A 65 1.48 3.97 3.64
C LEU A 65 2.26 2.67 3.82
N LEU A 66 3.07 2.27 2.83
CA LEU A 66 3.87 1.05 2.89
C LEU A 66 4.89 1.08 4.05
N ALA A 67 5.50 2.23 4.35
CA ALA A 67 6.37 2.38 5.51
C ALA A 67 5.61 2.18 6.84
N GLY A 68 4.37 2.67 6.92
CA GLY A 68 3.50 2.42 8.08
C GLY A 68 3.11 0.94 8.23
N ILE A 69 2.81 0.27 7.11
CA ILE A 69 2.49 -1.17 7.09
C ILE A 69 3.72 -2.01 7.44
N ALA A 70 4.91 -1.65 6.92
CA ALA A 70 6.17 -2.30 7.22
C ALA A 70 6.41 -2.41 8.74
N ALA A 71 6.18 -1.32 9.47
CA ALA A 71 6.27 -1.29 10.93
C ALA A 71 5.16 -2.07 11.68
N ARG A 72 4.27 -2.77 10.98
CA ARG A 72 3.16 -3.58 11.51
C ARG A 72 3.16 -5.02 10.98
N THR A 73 4.10 -5.37 10.11
CA THR A 73 4.26 -6.71 9.53
C THR A 73 5.70 -7.19 9.72
N SER A 74 5.99 -8.46 9.41
CA SER A 74 7.31 -9.05 9.69
C SER A 74 7.86 -9.98 8.60
N ARG A 75 7.01 -10.41 7.66
CA ARG A 75 7.37 -11.37 6.60
C ARG A 75 6.79 -10.99 5.24
N ILE A 76 5.59 -10.44 5.18
CA ILE A 76 4.92 -10.15 3.90
C ILE A 76 5.70 -9.08 3.14
N ARG A 77 5.98 -9.32 1.86
CA ARG A 77 6.68 -8.36 1.01
C ARG A 77 5.75 -7.23 0.62
N LEU A 78 6.26 -6.00 0.58
CA LEU A 78 5.45 -4.82 0.30
C LEU A 78 5.84 -4.21 -1.04
N GLY A 79 4.85 -3.68 -1.77
CA GLY A 79 5.12 -3.03 -3.05
C GLY A 79 3.97 -2.20 -3.58
N THR A 80 4.25 -1.53 -4.70
CA THR A 80 3.25 -0.77 -5.45
C THR A 80 2.93 -1.47 -6.76
N LEU A 81 1.65 -1.58 -7.10
CA LEU A 81 1.18 -2.07 -8.39
C LEU A 81 0.34 -0.97 -9.06
N VAL A 82 0.95 -0.04 -9.80
CA VAL A 82 2.39 0.12 -10.16
C VAL A 82 2.97 1.42 -9.60
N THR A 83 4.29 1.51 -9.47
CA THR A 83 4.96 2.78 -9.13
C THR A 83 4.70 3.84 -10.18
N GLY A 84 4.17 4.98 -9.78
CA GLY A 84 4.03 6.18 -10.62
C GLY A 84 5.38 6.86 -10.83
N VAL A 85 6.25 6.28 -11.66
CA VAL A 85 7.63 6.76 -11.86
C VAL A 85 7.74 8.19 -12.38
N THR A 86 6.65 8.72 -12.96
CA THR A 86 6.58 10.11 -13.46
C THR A 86 6.18 11.13 -12.40
N TYR A 87 5.79 10.71 -11.19
CA TYR A 87 5.27 11.61 -10.15
C TYR A 87 6.34 12.31 -9.34
N ARG A 88 7.56 11.79 -9.34
CA ARG A 88 8.65 12.24 -8.48
C ARG A 88 9.99 12.15 -9.20
N ASN A 89 10.96 12.93 -8.73
CA ASN A 89 12.32 12.85 -9.21
C ASN A 89 12.86 11.41 -9.03
N PRO A 90 13.50 10.81 -10.04
CA PRO A 90 13.94 9.41 -9.97
C PRO A 90 14.98 9.13 -8.88
N ALA A 91 15.87 10.09 -8.58
CA ALA A 91 16.83 9.95 -7.49
C ALA A 91 16.13 9.99 -6.12
N LEU A 92 15.10 10.83 -5.97
CA LEU A 92 14.28 10.85 -4.76
C LEU A 92 13.46 9.55 -4.62
N LEU A 93 12.88 9.04 -5.70
CA LEU A 93 12.19 7.76 -5.71
C LEU A 93 13.12 6.61 -5.28
N ALA A 94 14.33 6.56 -5.84
CA ALA A 94 15.34 5.59 -5.42
C ALA A 94 15.64 5.70 -3.91
N LYS A 95 15.75 6.93 -3.39
CA LYS A 95 15.99 7.13 -1.95
C LYS A 95 14.80 6.69 -1.09
N ILE A 96 13.56 6.98 -1.50
CA ILE A 96 12.33 6.55 -0.82
C ILE A 96 12.26 5.03 -0.75
N VAL A 97 12.43 4.35 -1.90
CA VAL A 97 12.35 2.87 -1.97
C VAL A 97 13.44 2.21 -1.15
N THR A 98 14.69 2.69 -1.25
CA THR A 98 15.81 2.13 -0.47
C THR A 98 15.69 2.42 1.02
N THR A 99 15.06 3.53 1.41
CA THR A 99 14.71 3.78 2.82
C THR A 99 13.61 2.83 3.29
N LEU A 100 12.59 2.58 2.48
CA LEU A 100 11.54 1.62 2.82
C LEU A 100 12.12 0.21 3.02
N ASP A 101 13.05 -0.22 2.17
CA ASP A 101 13.74 -1.50 2.27
C ASP A 101 14.48 -1.69 3.62
N VAL A 102 15.02 -0.61 4.18
CA VAL A 102 15.66 -0.63 5.52
C VAL A 102 14.64 -0.66 6.66
N VAL A 103 13.44 -0.10 6.45
CA VAL A 103 12.37 -0.03 7.46
C VAL A 103 11.59 -1.34 7.56
N SER A 104 11.50 -2.10 6.47
CA SER A 104 10.69 -3.32 6.33
C SER A 104 11.30 -4.60 6.87
#